data_AF-A0AAJ2VES5-F1
#
_entry.id   AF-A0AAJ2VES5-F1
#
_cell.length_a   1.000
_cell.length_b   1.000
_cell.length_c   1.000
_cell.angle_alpha   90.00
_cell.angle_beta   90.00
_cell.angle_gamma   90.00
#
_symmetry.space_group_name_H-M   'P 1'
#
loop_
_entity.id
_entity.type
_entity.pdbx_description
1 polymer ?
#
loop_
_entity_poly.entity_id
_entity_poly.type
_entity_poly.pdbx_seq_one_letter_code
_entity_poly.pdbx_strand_id
1 'polypeptide(L)'
;MLANHMALINRVELNDIRQRGGNLLRSIFVLAQKYRRIPVTRQDIRDGNARAQAAEELAGPVPDDIFDGSRRSAYAPPLRSASEDKPEPMADIPVSAPDEPSTDGPDLDVSTVTATEPGDDDD
;
A
#
# COMPACT_ATOMS: atom_id res chain seq x y z
N MET A 1 -32.40 8.00 8.49
CA MET A 1 -33.29 9.03 9.06
C MET A 1 -34.44 8.35 9.82
N LEU A 2 -34.15 7.61 10.90
CA LEU A 2 -35.17 6.84 11.65
C LEU A 2 -35.04 7.11 13.16
N ALA A 3 -33.82 7.07 13.72
CA ALA A 3 -33.56 7.41 15.13
C ALA A 3 -33.88 8.88 15.50
N ASN A 4 -33.59 9.84 14.61
CA ASN A 4 -33.88 11.27 14.85
C ASN A 4 -35.39 11.58 14.76
N HIS A 5 -36.12 10.86 13.91
CA HIS A 5 -37.58 10.99 13.81
C HIS A 5 -38.29 10.35 15.02
N MET A 6 -37.62 9.40 15.69
CA MET A 6 -38.08 8.74 16.93
C MET A 6 -37.59 9.44 18.21
N ALA A 7 -37.01 10.65 18.11
CA ALA A 7 -36.46 11.43 19.24
C ALA A 7 -35.38 10.72 20.10
N LEU A 8 -34.74 9.67 19.58
CA LEU A 8 -33.75 8.87 20.33
C LEU A 8 -32.37 9.52 20.42
N ILE A 9 -32.06 10.47 19.54
CA ILE A 9 -30.80 11.22 19.49
C ILE A 9 -31.12 12.67 19.16
N ASN A 10 -30.54 13.62 19.89
CA ASN A 10 -30.76 15.05 19.64
C ASN A 10 -30.08 15.47 18.32
N ARG A 11 -30.72 16.37 17.55
CA ARG A 11 -30.15 16.96 16.33
C ARG A 11 -28.77 17.57 16.56
N VAL A 12 -28.54 18.18 17.72
CA VAL A 12 -27.25 18.77 18.09
C VAL A 12 -26.17 17.70 18.20
N GLU A 13 -26.48 16.59 18.86
CA GLU A 13 -25.57 15.46 19.05
C GLU A 13 -25.23 14.77 17.72
N LEU A 14 -26.22 14.59 16.83
CA LEU A 14 -25.99 14.06 15.49
C LEU A 14 -25.04 14.95 14.67
N ASN A 15 -25.23 16.26 14.70
CA ASN A 15 -24.36 17.21 14.00
C ASN A 15 -22.95 17.21 14.58
N ASP A 16 -22.84 17.09 15.90
CA ASP A 16 -21.55 17.04 16.58
C ASP A 16 -20.77 15.76 16.23
N ILE A 17 -21.42 14.58 16.24
CA ILE A 17 -20.79 13.33 15.77
C ILE A 17 -20.36 13.44 14.31
N ARG A 18 -21.19 14.03 13.44
CA ARG A 18 -20.84 14.26 12.03
C ARG A 18 -19.62 15.17 11.90
N GLN A 19 -19.57 16.27 12.65
CA GLN A 19 -18.46 17.20 12.60
C GLN A 19 -17.17 16.57 13.14
N ARG A 20 -17.24 15.86 14.27
CA ARG A 20 -16.12 15.13 14.86
C ARG A 20 -15.57 14.06 13.91
N GLY A 21 -16.44 13.26 13.30
CA GLY A 21 -16.06 12.25 12.31
C GLY A 21 -15.39 12.89 11.08
N GLY A 22 -15.97 13.97 10.55
CA GLY A 22 -15.38 14.70 9.42
C GLY A 22 -14.01 15.30 9.75
N ASN A 23 -13.84 15.84 10.96
CA ASN A 23 -12.55 16.38 11.41
C ASN A 23 -11.50 15.27 11.56
N LEU A 24 -11.88 14.12 12.14
CA LEU A 24 -10.98 12.98 12.29
C LEU A 24 -10.48 12.49 10.93
N LEU A 25 -11.39 12.30 9.97
CA LEU A 25 -11.04 11.88 8.60
C LEU A 25 -10.06 12.85 7.93
N ARG A 26 -10.32 14.16 8.01
CA ARG A 26 -9.40 15.16 7.47
C ARG A 26 -8.04 15.11 8.16
N SER A 27 -7.99 14.94 9.49
CA SER A 27 -6.74 14.87 10.23
C SER A 27 -5.85 13.69 9.79
N ILE A 28 -6.47 12.51 9.60
CA ILE A 28 -5.77 11.30 9.16
C ILE A 28 -5.25 11.52 7.74
N PHE A 29 -6.07 12.08 6.86
CA PHE A 29 -5.67 12.30 5.46
C PHE A 29 -4.55 13.34 5.32
N VAL A 30 -4.62 14.43 6.09
CA VAL A 30 -3.54 15.42 6.15
C VAL A 30 -2.24 14.80 6.68
N LEU A 31 -2.33 13.90 7.67
CA LEU A 31 -1.16 13.19 8.18
C LEU A 31 -0.53 12.29 7.11
N ALA A 32 -1.35 11.55 6.35
CA ALA A 32 -0.87 10.71 5.26
C ALA A 32 -0.21 11.51 4.13
N GLN A 33 -0.73 12.70 3.80
CA GLN A 33 -0.17 13.57 2.76
C GLN A 33 1.21 14.15 3.12
N LYS A 34 1.51 14.31 4.41
CA LYS A 34 2.81 14.81 4.86
C LYS A 34 3.93 13.79 4.70
N TYR A 35 3.61 12.52 4.46
CA TYR A 35 4.62 11.50 4.21
C TYR A 35 5.37 11.81 2.92
N ARG A 36 6.69 11.97 3.02
CA ARG A 36 7.59 12.13 1.88
C ARG A 36 8.55 10.96 1.82
N ARG A 37 8.51 10.21 0.71
CA ARG A 37 9.46 9.14 0.46
C ARG A 37 10.85 9.72 0.20
N ILE A 38 11.85 9.22 0.93
CA ILE A 38 13.26 9.52 0.71
C ILE A 38 13.93 8.25 0.14
N PRO A 39 14.63 8.34 -1.00
CA PRO A 39 15.26 7.19 -1.64
C PRO A 39 16.60 6.83 -0.95
N VAL A 40 16.51 6.28 0.25
CA VAL A 40 17.68 5.82 1.03
C VAL A 40 17.38 4.45 1.65
N THR A 41 18.38 3.56 1.68
CA THR A 41 18.27 2.27 2.37
C THR A 41 18.89 2.34 3.77
N ARG A 42 18.52 1.40 4.65
CA ARG A 42 19.17 1.29 5.98
C ARG A 42 20.67 1.03 5.88
N GLN A 43 21.10 0.35 4.82
CA GLN A 43 22.51 0.09 4.57
C GLN A 43 23.25 1.35 4.13
N ASP A 44 22.66 2.17 3.25
CA ASP A 44 23.25 3.46 2.84
C ASP A 44 23.55 4.39 4.03
N ILE A 45 22.69 4.37 5.06
CA ILE A 45 22.85 5.16 6.29
C ILE A 45 24.01 4.60 7.13
N ARG A 46 24.13 3.27 7.25
CA ARG A 46 25.25 2.63 7.94
C ARG A 46 26.59 2.86 7.25
N ASP A 47 26.59 2.86 5.92
CA ASP A 47 27.78 3.07 5.09
C ASP A 47 28.15 4.55 4.94
N GLY A 48 27.29 5.48 5.40
CA GLY A 48 27.55 6.91 5.34
C GLY A 48 27.59 7.49 3.92
N ASN A 49 26.79 6.94 3.01
CA ASN A 49 26.77 7.34 1.60
C ASN A 49 26.30 8.79 1.42
N ALA A 50 26.61 9.42 0.28
CA ALA A 50 26.10 10.75 -0.10
C ALA A 50 24.56 10.83 -0.05
N ARG A 51 23.88 9.71 -0.34
CA ARG A 51 22.41 9.60 -0.19
C ARG A 51 21.94 9.72 1.25
N ALA A 52 22.72 9.23 2.22
CA ALA A 52 22.39 9.35 3.64
C ALA A 52 22.54 10.80 4.11
N GLN A 53 23.59 11.49 3.68
CA GLN A 53 23.79 12.91 3.99
C GLN A 53 22.65 13.78 3.44
N ALA A 54 22.27 13.57 2.16
CA ALA A 54 21.14 14.27 1.56
C ALA A 54 19.79 13.95 2.25
N ALA A 55 19.63 12.73 2.78
CA ALA A 55 18.45 12.36 3.56
C ALA A 55 18.40 13.06 4.92
N GLU A 56 19.54 13.19 5.60
CA GLU A 56 19.67 13.87 6.89
C GLU A 56 19.43 15.38 6.76
N GLU A 57 19.91 16.01 5.68
CA GLU A 57 19.59 17.41 5.36
C GLU A 57 18.09 17.64 5.16
N LEU A 58 17.38 16.64 4.61
CA LEU A 58 15.96 16.76 4.29
C LEU A 58 15.03 16.42 5.46
N ALA A 59 15.35 15.37 6.22
CA ALA A 59 14.50 14.83 7.28
C ALA A 59 14.96 15.20 8.70
N GLY A 60 16.19 15.70 8.84
CA GLY A 60 16.85 15.87 10.12
C GLY A 60 17.44 14.56 10.67
N PRO A 61 18.14 14.63 11.82
CA PRO A 61 18.75 13.48 12.45
C PRO A 61 17.68 12.51 12.99
N VAL A 62 17.83 11.22 12.68
CA VAL A 62 16.94 10.14 13.13
C VAL A 62 17.69 9.24 14.12
N PRO A 63 17.08 8.87 15.27
CA PRO A 63 17.68 7.96 16.22
C PRO A 63 18.05 6.58 15.65
N ASP A 64 19.22 6.06 16.01
CA ASP A 64 19.75 4.77 15.53
C ASP A 64 18.87 3.58 15.89
N ASP A 65 18.18 3.64 17.03
CA ASP A 65 17.30 2.56 17.49
C ASP A 65 16.08 2.32 16.58
N ILE A 66 15.73 3.31 15.75
CA ILE A 66 14.73 3.16 14.68
C ILE A 66 15.34 2.39 13.49
N PHE A 67 16.61 2.62 13.17
CA PHE A 67 17.34 1.93 12.09
C PHE A 67 17.73 0.49 12.46
N ASP A 68 17.88 0.20 13.74
CA ASP A 68 18.03 -1.17 14.24
C ASP A 68 16.68 -1.88 14.43
N GLY A 69 15.59 -1.11 14.46
CA GLY A 69 14.23 -1.65 14.61
C GLY A 69 13.90 -2.05 16.05
N SER A 70 14.72 -1.65 17.03
CA SER A 70 14.43 -1.79 18.46
C SER A 70 13.25 -0.89 18.87
N ARG A 71 13.24 0.36 18.38
CA ARG A 71 12.10 1.28 18.55
C ARG A 71 11.07 1.05 17.45
N ARG A 72 9.91 0.51 17.83
CA ARG A 72 8.78 0.24 16.93
C ARG A 72 7.53 0.99 17.36
N SER A 73 6.64 1.29 16.43
CA SER A 73 5.33 1.85 16.73
C SER A 73 4.54 0.90 17.65
N ALA A 74 3.74 1.45 18.55
CA ALA A 74 2.81 0.68 19.38
C ALA A 74 1.77 -0.09 18.55
N TYR A 75 1.54 0.34 17.30
CA TYR A 75 0.64 -0.32 16.36
C TYR A 75 1.35 -1.20 15.33
N ALA A 76 2.67 -1.39 15.45
CA ALA A 76 3.40 -2.30 14.56
C ALA A 76 3.03 -3.76 14.89
N PRO A 77 2.87 -4.63 13.87
CA PRO A 77 2.62 -6.04 14.12
C PRO A 77 3.79 -6.69 14.86
N PRO A 78 3.56 -7.76 15.66
CA PRO A 78 4.63 -8.49 16.32
C PRO A 78 5.60 -9.08 15.28
N LEU A 79 6.89 -9.07 15.59
CA LEU A 79 7.89 -9.73 14.74
C LEU A 79 7.78 -11.24 14.97
N ARG A 80 7.78 -12.01 13.89
CA ARG A 80 7.96 -13.47 13.97
C ARG A 80 9.37 -13.73 14.49
N SER A 81 9.48 -14.64 15.44
CA SER A 81 10.80 -15.08 15.91
C SER A 81 11.47 -15.90 14.80
N ALA A 82 12.79 -15.79 14.64
CA ALA A 82 13.51 -16.57 13.62
C ALA A 82 13.33 -18.11 13.78
N SER A 83 12.89 -18.55 14.97
CA SER A 83 12.53 -19.93 15.29
C SER A 83 11.20 -20.42 14.68
N GLU A 84 10.29 -19.52 14.32
CA GLU A 84 8.98 -19.87 13.71
C GLU A 84 9.05 -19.95 12.17
N ASP A 85 10.18 -19.55 11.58
CA ASP A 85 10.40 -19.55 10.13
C ASP A 85 11.05 -20.86 9.65
N LYS A 86 10.85 -21.96 10.38
CA LYS A 86 11.06 -23.28 9.78
C LYS A 86 9.89 -23.48 8.81
N PRO A 87 10.12 -23.53 7.49
CA PRO A 87 9.04 -23.87 6.57
C PRO A 87 8.57 -25.26 6.93
N GLU A 88 7.39 -25.36 7.55
CA GLU A 88 6.61 -26.58 7.53
C GLU A 88 6.51 -26.99 6.06
N PRO A 89 6.87 -28.24 5.69
CA PRO A 89 6.80 -28.68 4.31
C PRO A 89 5.37 -28.39 3.83
N MET A 90 5.25 -27.61 2.76
CA MET A 90 3.98 -27.35 2.10
C MET A 90 3.34 -28.71 1.83
N ALA A 91 2.33 -29.09 2.62
CA ALA A 91 1.52 -30.26 2.32
C ALA A 91 0.88 -29.97 0.96
N ASP A 92 1.16 -30.83 -0.02
CA ASP A 92 0.66 -30.76 -1.37
C ASP A 92 -0.84 -30.46 -1.34
N ILE A 93 -1.21 -29.23 -1.69
CA ILE A 93 -2.59 -28.93 -2.05
C ILE A 93 -2.82 -29.76 -3.32
N PRO A 94 -3.75 -30.73 -3.35
CA PRO A 94 -4.04 -31.43 -4.58
C PRO A 94 -4.57 -30.39 -5.57
N VAL A 95 -3.73 -30.04 -6.55
CA VAL A 95 -4.17 -29.38 -7.78
C VAL A 95 -5.17 -30.35 -8.41
N SER A 96 -6.46 -30.05 -8.23
CA SER A 96 -7.51 -30.61 -9.08
C SER A 96 -7.08 -30.36 -10.52
N ALA A 97 -7.04 -31.45 -11.29
CA ALA A 97 -6.58 -31.49 -12.67
C ALA A 97 -7.21 -30.35 -13.51
N PRO A 98 -6.50 -29.84 -14.53
CA PRO A 98 -7.09 -28.92 -15.49
C PRO A 98 -8.26 -29.61 -16.19
N ASP A 99 -9.46 -29.02 -16.12
CA ASP A 99 -10.56 -29.41 -17.00
C ASP A 99 -10.11 -29.24 -18.46
N GLU A 100 -10.17 -30.34 -19.20
CA GLU A 100 -9.87 -30.41 -20.63
C GLU A 100 -10.78 -29.45 -21.44
N PRO A 101 -10.24 -28.85 -22.52
CA PRO A 101 -10.93 -27.83 -23.29
C PRO A 101 -12.08 -28.42 -24.12
N SER A 102 -13.31 -27.98 -23.86
CA SER A 102 -14.43 -28.22 -24.77
C SER A 102 -14.29 -27.33 -26.01
N THR A 103 -13.92 -27.96 -27.12
CA THR A 103 -14.03 -27.44 -28.48
C THR A 103 -15.50 -27.41 -28.89
N ASP A 104 -16.11 -26.23 -29.05
CA ASP A 104 -16.96 -25.94 -30.21
C ASP A 104 -17.31 -24.44 -30.26
N GLY A 105 -16.83 -23.75 -31.28
CA GLY A 105 -17.19 -22.37 -31.57
C GLY A 105 -16.96 -22.14 -33.07
N PRO A 106 -17.98 -21.80 -33.87
CA PRO A 106 -17.85 -21.79 -35.31
C PRO A 106 -17.03 -20.60 -35.79
N ASP A 107 -16.31 -20.88 -36.87
CA ASP A 107 -15.34 -20.02 -37.56
C ASP A 107 -15.88 -18.63 -37.90
N LEU A 108 -15.14 -17.60 -37.50
CA LEU A 108 -15.10 -16.33 -38.23
C LEU A 108 -13.64 -15.90 -38.40
N ASP A 109 -13.25 -15.97 -39.66
CA ASP A 109 -11.94 -15.81 -40.27
C ASP A 109 -11.48 -14.34 -40.31
N VAL A 110 -10.19 -14.18 -40.60
CA VAL A 110 -9.52 -13.03 -41.22
C VAL A 110 -8.91 -11.95 -40.31
N SER A 111 -7.60 -12.17 -40.12
CA SER A 111 -6.48 -11.25 -40.42
C SER A 111 -6.00 -10.25 -39.39
N THR A 112 -4.86 -10.64 -38.82
CA THR A 112 -3.67 -9.86 -38.51
C THR A 112 -3.34 -8.80 -39.58
N VAL A 113 -3.13 -7.54 -39.17
CA VAL A 113 -2.07 -6.69 -39.74
C VAL A 113 -1.41 -5.87 -38.63
N THR A 114 -0.09 -5.87 -38.75
CA THR A 114 1.00 -5.32 -37.95
C THR A 114 1.04 -3.79 -37.82
N ALA A 115 1.77 -3.38 -36.79
CA ALA A 115 2.30 -2.06 -36.46
C ALA A 115 2.80 -1.19 -37.63
N THR A 116 2.69 0.13 -37.46
CA THR A 116 3.62 1.13 -38.04
C THR A 116 3.72 2.35 -37.10
N GLU A 117 4.94 2.74 -36.75
CA GLU A 117 5.32 3.98 -36.03
C GLU A 117 4.96 5.25 -36.83
N PRO A 118 4.69 6.40 -36.18
CA PRO A 118 4.67 7.68 -36.88
C PRO A 118 6.09 8.24 -37.00
N GLY A 119 6.65 8.13 -38.19
CA GLY A 119 7.82 8.87 -38.63
C GLY A 119 7.45 10.24 -39.19
N ASP A 120 8.35 11.19 -38.94
CA ASP A 120 8.44 12.60 -39.33
C ASP A 120 8.29 12.91 -40.84
N ASP A 121 8.27 14.22 -41.11
CA ASP A 121 8.48 14.97 -42.38
C ASP A 121 7.23 15.20 -43.26
N ASP A 122 6.97 16.36 -43.88
CA ASP A 122 7.54 17.72 -43.93
C ASP A 122 6.56 18.57 -44.79
N ASP A 123 6.46 19.89 -44.56
CA ASP A 123 6.32 20.97 -45.57
C ASP A 123 6.07 22.36 -44.91
#